data_AF-A0A953QPN3-F1
#
_entry.id   AF-A0A953QPN3-F1
#
_cell.length_a   1.000
_cell.length_b   1.000
_cell.length_c   1.000
_cell.angle_alpha   90.00
_cell.angle_beta   90.00
_cell.angle_gamma   90.00
#
_symmetry.space_group_name_H-M   'P 1'
#
loop_
_entity.id
_entity.type
_entity.pdbx_description
1 polymer ?
#
loop_
_entity_poly.entity_id
_entity_poly.type
_entity_poly.pdbx_seq_one_letter_code
_entity_poly.pdbx_strand_id
1 'polypeptide(L)'
;MPDSEAVLAQFNRLIQELLRGNMHRNTFRPWEIDLLLDIEACNLREASKRETLRRYQKAVQRHMEKGARLPLKLSEYLDAVKSKRAAQTAPAPVATPELLS
;
A
#
# COMPACT_ATOMS: atom_id res chain seq x y z
N MET A 1 -16.60 -2.83 18.26
CA MET A 1 -15.97 -2.56 16.95
C MET A 1 -14.81 -3.54 16.80
N PRO A 2 -14.49 -4.08 15.61
CA PRO A 2 -13.41 -5.06 15.49
C PRO A 2 -12.07 -4.42 15.91
N ASP A 3 -11.29 -5.14 16.72
CA ASP A 3 -9.94 -4.75 17.11
C ASP A 3 -9.03 -4.58 15.89
N SER A 4 -8.15 -3.59 15.94
CA SER A 4 -7.18 -3.30 14.87
C SER A 4 -6.31 -4.53 14.55
N GLU A 5 -5.98 -5.35 15.56
CA GLU A 5 -5.26 -6.62 15.38
C GLU A 5 -6.07 -7.65 14.58
N ALA A 6 -7.39 -7.74 14.82
CA ALA A 6 -8.26 -8.64 14.07
C ALA A 6 -8.37 -8.21 12.60
N VAL A 7 -8.47 -6.91 12.35
CA VAL A 7 -8.46 -6.34 10.98
C VAL A 7 -7.12 -6.60 10.30
N LEU A 8 -5.99 -6.42 10.99
CA LEU A 8 -4.65 -6.71 10.47
C LEU A 8 -4.46 -8.20 10.16
N ALA A 9 -4.94 -9.09 11.02
CA ALA A 9 -4.88 -10.54 10.79
C ALA A 9 -5.73 -10.94 9.56
N GLN A 10 -6.92 -10.36 9.43
CA GLN A 10 -7.82 -10.57 8.31
C GLN A 10 -7.17 -10.09 6.99
N PHE A 11 -6.56 -8.91 7.03
CA PHE A 11 -5.82 -8.32 5.91
C PHE A 11 -4.62 -9.18 5.51
N ASN A 12 -3.80 -9.62 6.47
CA ASN A 12 -2.65 -10.48 6.19
C ASN A 12 -3.06 -11.79 5.49
N ARG A 13 -4.17 -12.41 5.91
CA ARG A 13 -4.72 -13.58 5.21
C ARG A 13 -5.14 -13.24 3.78
N LEU A 14 -5.85 -12.12 3.57
CA LEU A 14 -6.29 -11.69 2.24
C LEU A 14 -5.09 -11.50 1.29
N ILE A 15 -4.03 -10.84 1.75
CA ILE A 15 -2.81 -10.64 0.96
C ILE A 15 -2.11 -11.96 0.65
N GLN A 16 -2.05 -12.91 1.59
CA GLN A 16 -1.46 -14.23 1.33
C GLN A 16 -2.23 -14.99 0.23
N GLU A 17 -3.56 -14.94 0.26
CA GLU A 17 -4.41 -15.55 -0.77
C GLU A 17 -4.19 -14.88 -2.14
N LEU A 18 -4.13 -13.54 -2.17
CA LEU A 18 -3.80 -12.77 -3.37
C LEU A 18 -2.41 -13.11 -3.93
N LEU A 19 -1.41 -13.33 -3.06
CA LEU A 19 -0.06 -13.72 -3.46
C LEU A 19 0.01 -15.16 -3.99
N ARG A 20 -0.79 -16.06 -3.40
CA ARG A 20 -0.98 -17.44 -3.85
C ARG A 20 -1.75 -17.51 -5.17
N GLY A 21 -2.56 -16.51 -5.48
CA GLY A 21 -3.43 -16.48 -6.65
C GLY A 21 -4.67 -17.37 -6.49
N ASN A 22 -5.01 -17.74 -5.25
CA ASN A 22 -6.14 -18.61 -4.97
C ASN A 22 -6.90 -18.05 -3.76
N MET A 23 -8.11 -17.54 -3.99
CA MET A 23 -8.99 -17.00 -2.95
C MET A 23 -10.03 -18.05 -2.59
N HIS A 24 -9.84 -18.74 -1.46
CA HIS A 24 -10.82 -19.74 -0.99
C HIS A 24 -11.89 -19.16 -0.05
N ARG A 25 -11.90 -17.85 0.16
CA ARG A 25 -12.84 -17.20 1.10
C ARG A 25 -14.19 -16.93 0.47
N ASN A 26 -15.24 -17.38 1.15
CA ASN A 26 -16.64 -17.11 0.83
C ASN A 26 -17.22 -15.94 1.65
N THR A 27 -16.42 -15.29 2.49
CA THR A 27 -16.87 -14.21 3.37
C THR A 27 -15.87 -13.08 3.37
N PHE A 28 -16.28 -11.93 2.83
CA PHE A 28 -15.51 -10.70 2.80
C PHE A 28 -16.22 -9.63 3.61
N ARG A 29 -15.45 -8.86 4.39
CA ARG A 29 -15.96 -7.64 5.05
C ARG A 29 -16.10 -6.52 4.02
N PRO A 30 -16.98 -5.53 4.24
CA PRO A 30 -17.16 -4.43 3.30
C PRO A 30 -15.86 -3.70 2.94
N TRP A 31 -14.94 -3.54 3.91
CA TRP A 31 -13.63 -2.95 3.65
C TRP A 31 -12.69 -3.86 2.83
N GLU A 32 -12.81 -5.19 2.94
CA GLU A 32 -12.02 -6.13 2.12
C GLU A 32 -12.48 -6.07 0.66
N ILE A 33 -13.78 -5.94 0.43
CA ILE A 33 -14.37 -5.81 -0.91
C ILE A 33 -13.90 -4.50 -1.55
N ASP A 34 -14.02 -3.38 -0.83
CA ASP A 34 -13.56 -2.07 -1.29
C ASP A 34 -12.05 -2.11 -1.66
N LEU A 35 -11.26 -2.80 -0.84
CA LEU A 35 -9.84 -3.00 -1.12
C LEU A 35 -9.60 -3.87 -2.37
N LEU A 36 -10.31 -4.98 -2.52
CA LEU A 36 -10.17 -5.85 -3.70
C LEU A 36 -10.55 -5.11 -4.98
N LEU A 37 -11.62 -4.32 -4.95
CA LEU A 37 -12.02 -3.46 -6.06
C LEU A 37 -10.95 -2.43 -6.41
N ASP A 38 -10.34 -1.80 -5.39
CA ASP A 38 -9.24 -0.84 -5.57
C ASP A 38 -7.98 -1.52 -6.17
N ILE A 39 -7.67 -2.74 -5.74
CA ILE A 39 -6.54 -3.52 -6.26
C ILE A 39 -6.75 -3.89 -7.73
N GLU A 40 -7.96 -4.34 -8.08
CA GLU A 40 -8.31 -4.68 -9.47
C GLU A 40 -8.36 -3.43 -10.35
N ALA A 41 -8.86 -2.30 -9.83
CA ALA A 41 -8.86 -1.01 -10.54
C ALA A 41 -7.44 -0.50 -10.84
N CYS A 42 -6.45 -0.81 -9.98
CA CYS A 42 -5.05 -0.45 -10.23
C CYS A 42 -4.40 -1.25 -11.38
N ASN A 43 -5.05 -2.30 -11.89
CA ASN A 43 -4.61 -3.12 -13.03
C ASN A 43 -3.11 -3.48 -13.02
N LEU A 44 -2.61 -3.94 -11.86
CA LEU A 44 -1.20 -4.27 -11.67
C LEU A 44 -0.80 -5.48 -12.52
N ARG A 45 0.28 -5.34 -13.31
CA ARG A 45 0.90 -6.49 -14.01
C ARG A 45 1.28 -7.57 -13.01
N GLU A 46 0.96 -8.83 -13.29
CA GLU A 46 1.17 -9.97 -12.39
C GLU A 46 2.60 -10.05 -11.80
N ALA A 47 3.61 -9.79 -12.63
CA ALA A 47 5.01 -9.75 -12.22
C ALA A 47 5.29 -8.70 -11.12
N SER A 48 4.70 -7.51 -11.25
CA SER A 48 4.81 -6.44 -10.26
C SER A 48 3.78 -6.56 -9.14
N LYS A 49 2.64 -7.21 -9.37
CA LYS A 49 1.54 -7.40 -8.40
C LYS A 49 2.06 -8.07 -7.13
N ARG A 50 2.83 -9.17 -7.25
CA ARG A 50 3.44 -9.86 -6.10
C ARG A 50 4.37 -8.97 -5.28
N GLU A 51 5.26 -8.23 -5.93
CA GLU A 51 6.19 -7.36 -5.21
C GLU A 51 5.46 -6.17 -4.56
N THR A 52 4.54 -5.56 -5.29
CA THR A 52 3.72 -4.45 -4.81
C THR A 52 2.89 -4.86 -3.60
N LEU A 53 2.22 -6.02 -3.65
CA LEU A 53 1.44 -6.56 -2.53
C LEU A 53 2.32 -6.80 -1.28
N ARG A 54 3.55 -7.32 -1.45
CA ARG A 54 4.49 -7.49 -0.33
C ARG A 54 4.90 -6.16 0.30
N ARG A 55 5.18 -5.14 -0.51
CA ARG A 55 5.55 -3.80 0.01
C ARG A 55 4.35 -3.13 0.67
N TYR A 56 3.18 -3.25 0.05
CA TYR A 56 1.91 -2.74 0.56
C TYR A 56 1.54 -3.39 1.90
N GLN A 57 1.74 -4.70 2.06
CA GLN A 57 1.53 -5.40 3.33
C GLN A 57 2.33 -4.78 4.48
N LYS A 58 3.62 -4.50 4.26
CA LYS A 58 4.47 -3.84 5.26
C LYS A 58 4.01 -2.40 5.54
N ALA A 59 3.56 -1.69 4.51
CA ALA A 59 3.07 -0.32 4.66
C ALA A 59 1.79 -0.26 5.51
N VAL A 60 0.85 -1.18 5.26
CA VAL A 60 -0.39 -1.31 6.04
C VAL A 60 -0.08 -1.72 7.48
N GLN A 61 0.83 -2.68 7.70
CA GLN A 61 1.25 -3.07 9.04
C GLN A 61 1.79 -1.86 9.82
N ARG A 62 2.71 -1.09 9.23
CA ARG A 62 3.22 0.16 9.83
C ARG A 62 2.14 1.22 10.05
N HIS A 63 1.15 1.30 9.16
CA HIS A 63 0.05 2.25 9.29
C HIS A 63 -0.85 1.89 10.48
N MET A 64 -1.13 0.60 10.67
CA MET A 64 -1.92 0.11 11.80
C MET A 64 -1.13 0.16 13.12
N GLU A 65 0.19 -0.08 13.10
CA GLU A 65 1.07 0.13 14.26
C GLU A 65 1.07 1.59 14.74
N LYS A 66 0.86 2.56 13.83
CA LYS A 66 0.70 3.98 14.17
C LYS A 66 -0.67 4.32 14.78
N GLY A 67 -1.56 3.35 14.95
CA GLY A 67 -2.89 3.52 15.53
C GLY A 67 -4.03 3.62 14.50
N ALA A 68 -3.77 3.34 13.22
CA ALA A 68 -4.85 3.27 12.24
C ALA A 68 -5.74 2.04 12.47
N ARG A 69 -7.06 2.25 12.40
CA ARG A 69 -8.07 1.19 12.60
C ARG A 69 -8.38 0.40 11.33
N LEU A 70 -7.97 0.89 10.17
CA LEU A 70 -8.27 0.32 8.87
C LEU A 70 -7.02 0.30 7.98
N PRO A 71 -6.91 -0.67 7.06
CA PRO A 71 -5.82 -0.70 6.09
C PRO A 71 -5.95 0.44 5.09
N LEU A 72 -4.82 1.04 4.72
CA LEU A 72 -4.72 2.07 3.68
C LEU A 72 -5.10 1.48 2.31
N LYS A 73 -5.75 2.20 1.40
CA LYS A 73 -6.05 1.67 0.05
C LYS A 73 -4.78 1.47 -0.78
N LEU A 74 -4.82 0.58 -1.79
CA LEU A 74 -3.66 0.35 -2.64
C LEU A 74 -3.36 1.58 -3.50
N SER A 75 -4.39 2.23 -4.05
CA SER A 75 -4.29 3.49 -4.79
C SER A 75 -3.55 4.57 -4.00
N GLU A 76 -3.92 4.78 -2.73
CA GLU A 76 -3.23 5.72 -1.83
C GLU A 76 -1.77 5.33 -1.59
N TYR A 77 -1.50 4.03 -1.42
CA TYR A 77 -0.12 3.56 -1.27
C TYR A 77 0.71 3.83 -2.54
N LEU A 78 0.14 3.57 -3.72
CA LEU A 78 0.80 3.82 -5.00
C LEU A 78 1.06 5.31 -5.22
N ASP A 79 0.11 6.17 -4.84
CA ASP A 79 0.31 7.63 -4.88
C ASP A 79 1.45 8.06 -3.95
N ALA A 80 1.46 7.57 -2.71
CA ALA A 80 2.54 7.84 -1.76
C ALA A 80 3.91 7.35 -2.26
N VAL A 81 3.96 6.20 -2.94
CA VAL A 81 5.20 5.69 -3.56
C VAL A 81 5.62 6.56 -4.75
N LYS A 82 4.68 7.02 -5.59
CA LYS A 82 4.94 7.94 -6.69
C LYS A 82 5.50 9.26 -6.18
N SER A 83 4.84 9.86 -5.19
CA SER A 83 5.24 11.10 -4.53
C SER A 83 6.63 10.98 -3.90
N LYS A 84 6.94 9.86 -3.24
CA LYS A 84 8.29 9.60 -2.73
C LYS A 84 9.34 9.44 -3.82
N ARG A 85 9.02 8.80 -4.94
CA ARG A 85 9.95 8.69 -6.09
C ARG A 85 10.20 10.05 -6.74
N ALA A 86 9.16 10.85 -6.92
CA ALA A 86 9.29 12.21 -7.44
C ALA A 86 10.18 13.07 -6.53
N ALA A 87 10.01 12.99 -5.21
CA ALA A 87 10.85 13.70 -4.25
C ALA A 87 12.33 13.27 -4.26
N GLN A 88 12.64 12.02 -4.64
CA GLN A 88 14.02 11.52 -4.79
C GLN A 88 14.65 11.85 -6.14
N THR A 89 13.83 12.19 -7.14
CA THR A 89 14.30 12.51 -8.51
C THR A 89 14.32 14.02 -8.75
N ALA A 90 13.82 14.83 -7.82
CA ALA A 90 14.01 16.27 -7.85
C ALA A 90 15.52 16.56 -7.70
N PRO A 91 16.18 17.16 -8.71
CA PRO A 91 17.55 17.60 -8.54
C PRO A 91 17.57 18.61 -7.38
N ALA A 92 18.47 18.39 -6.43
CA ALA A 92 18.72 19.36 -5.36
C ALA A 92 18.86 20.76 -6.00
N PRO A 93 18.20 21.79 -5.48
CA PRO A 93 18.41 23.14 -5.98
C PRO A 93 19.91 23.43 -5.82
N VAL A 94 20.60 23.50 -6.96
CA VAL A 94 22.01 23.89 -7.02
C VAL A 94 22.09 25.27 -6.38
N ALA A 95 22.59 25.32 -5.16
CA ALA A 95 22.92 26.57 -4.49
C ALA A 95 23.97 27.25 -5.37
N THR A 96 23.54 28.27 -6.10
CA THR A 96 24.42 29.14 -6.85
C THR A 96 25.27 29.88 -5.82
N PRO A 97 26.61 29.75 -5.82
CA PRO A 97 27.42 30.60 -4.97
C PRO A 97 27.38 31.98 -5.61
N GLU A 98 26.62 32.89 -5.00
CA GLU A 98 26.66 34.31 -5.33
C GLU A 98 28.05 34.83 -4.95
N LEU A 99 28.94 34.91 -5.94
CA LEU A 99 30.19 35.64 -5.86
C LEU A 99 29.84 37.12 -5.76
N LEU A 100 29.97 37.71 -4.57
CA LEU A 100 30.04 39.16 -4.44
C LEU A 100 31.48 39.57 -4.19
N SER A 101 32.00 40.26 -5.21
CA SER A 101 33.26 41.02 -5.24
C SER A 101 33.10 42.37 -4.54
#